data_AF-A0A5C7HQ04-F1
#
_entry.id   AF-A0A5C7HQ04-F1
#
_cell.length_a   1.000
_cell.length_b   1.000
_cell.length_c   1.000
_cell.angle_alpha   90.00
_cell.angle_beta   90.00
_cell.angle_gamma   90.00
#
_symmetry.space_group_name_H-M   'P 1'
#
loop_
_entity.id
_entity.type
_entity.pdbx_description
1 polymer ?
#
loop_
_entity_poly.entity_id
_entity_poly.type
_entity_poly.pdbx_seq_one_letter_code
_entity_poly.pdbx_strand_id
1 'polypeptide(L)'
;MNEQEQKRISIEERKRALKKSEKDDLRTEMMLSMYASVMKMIPDLNEQSKVSGLTLTDIMDRDKNMVEKFEYDTAKMTDFDTCQRIWKAINSS
;
A
#
# COMPACT_ATOMS: atom_id res chain seq x y z
N MET A 1 1.38 10.01 -46.02
CA MET A 1 1.51 9.04 -44.91
C MET A 1 0.45 7.98 -45.12
N ASN A 2 0.80 6.69 -45.17
CA ASN A 2 -0.12 5.60 -45.51
C ASN A 2 -0.97 5.21 -44.27
N GLU A 3 -2.26 4.89 -44.45
CA GLU A 3 -3.15 4.42 -43.38
C GLU A 3 -2.60 3.17 -42.66
N GLN A 4 -1.90 2.29 -43.39
CA GLN A 4 -1.26 1.12 -42.81
C GLN A 4 -0.12 1.50 -41.85
N GLU A 5 0.61 2.57 -42.16
CA GLU A 5 1.69 3.07 -41.31
C GLU A 5 1.14 3.71 -40.04
N GLN A 6 0.04 4.46 -40.15
CA GLN A 6 -0.66 5.02 -38.99
C GLN A 6 -1.18 3.92 -38.05
N LYS A 7 -1.73 2.83 -38.60
CA LYS A 7 -2.14 1.66 -37.81
C LYS A 7 -0.96 1.00 -37.08
N ARG A 8 0.20 0.87 -37.74
CA ARG A 8 1.42 0.33 -37.12
C ARG A 8 1.89 1.18 -35.95
N ILE A 9 1.97 2.49 -36.15
CA ILE A 9 2.36 3.46 -35.09
C ILE A 9 1.41 3.35 -33.90
N SER A 10 0.10 3.36 -34.13
CA SER A 10 -0.91 3.23 -33.07
C SER A 10 -0.79 1.92 -32.28
N ILE A 11 -0.53 0.80 -32.95
CA ILE A 11 -0.31 -0.49 -32.28
C ILE A 11 0.97 -0.45 -31.42
N GLU A 12 2.05 0.12 -31.93
CA GLU A 12 3.29 0.26 -31.16
C GLU A 12 3.12 1.16 -29.93
N GLU A 13 2.44 2.29 -30.07
CA GLU A 13 2.15 3.19 -28.97
C GLU A 13 1.35 2.49 -27.88
N ARG A 14 0.31 1.73 -28.26
CA ARG A 14 -0.50 0.95 -27.32
C ARG A 14 0.33 -0.12 -26.62
N LYS A 15 1.24 -0.81 -27.33
CA LYS A 15 2.16 -1.78 -26.73
C LYS A 15 3.12 -1.12 -25.73
N ARG A 16 3.64 0.07 -26.04
CA ARG A 16 4.51 0.82 -25.11
C ARG A 16 3.75 1.27 -23.88
N ALA A 17 2.52 1.77 -24.05
CA ALA A 17 1.66 2.17 -22.94
C ALA A 17 1.35 1.00 -22.02
N LEU A 18 1.04 -0.18 -22.57
CA LEU A 18 0.80 -1.39 -21.79
C LEU A 18 2.03 -1.79 -20.96
N LYS A 19 3.20 -1.87 -21.60
CA LYS A 19 4.47 -2.19 -20.90
C LYS A 19 4.79 -1.20 -19.78
N LYS A 20 4.46 0.08 -19.97
CA LYS A 20 4.63 1.10 -18.94
C LYS A 20 3.69 0.84 -17.76
N SER A 21 2.41 0.58 -18.03
CA SER A 21 1.42 0.25 -16.99
C SER A 21 1.85 -0.97 -16.17
N GLU A 22 2.23 -2.07 -16.82
CA GLU A 22 2.69 -3.30 -16.14
C GLU A 22 3.90 -3.03 -15.23
N LYS A 23 4.82 -2.19 -15.68
CA LYS A 23 5.99 -1.79 -14.88
C LYS A 23 5.59 -0.93 -13.68
N ASP A 24 4.66 0.00 -13.86
CA ASP A 24 4.17 0.88 -12.80
C ASP A 24 3.36 0.09 -11.75
N ASP A 25 2.57 -0.90 -12.18
CA ASP A 25 1.85 -1.84 -11.32
C ASP A 25 2.82 -2.67 -10.46
N LEU A 26 3.83 -3.29 -11.11
CA LEU A 26 4.86 -4.06 -10.40
C LEU A 26 5.62 -3.19 -9.37
N ARG A 27 5.95 -1.95 -9.75
CA ARG A 27 6.61 -1.01 -8.84
C ARG A 27 5.74 -0.68 -7.63
N THR A 28 4.44 -0.53 -7.84
CA THR A 28 3.48 -0.27 -6.77
C THR A 28 3.38 -1.47 -5.82
N GLU A 29 3.28 -2.67 -6.36
CA GLU A 29 3.25 -3.92 -5.57
C GLU A 29 4.52 -4.11 -4.74
N MET A 30 5.70 -3.88 -5.33
CA MET A 30 6.97 -3.95 -4.61
C MET A 30 7.05 -2.93 -3.47
N MET A 31 6.58 -1.70 -3.71
CA MET A 31 6.57 -0.64 -2.70
C MET A 31 5.64 -1.00 -1.52
N LEU A 32 4.43 -1.49 -1.82
CA LEU A 32 3.48 -1.92 -0.79
C LEU A 32 4.03 -3.11 0.01
N SER A 33 4.67 -4.07 -0.66
CA SER A 33 5.31 -5.22 -0.01
C SER A 33 6.42 -4.79 0.95
N MET A 34 7.24 -3.82 0.54
CA MET A 34 8.28 -3.23 1.39
C MET A 34 7.67 -2.52 2.61
N TYR A 35 6.58 -1.77 2.44
CA TYR A 35 5.92 -1.12 3.59
C TYR A 35 5.34 -2.15 4.56
N ALA A 36 4.70 -3.21 4.05
CA ALA A 36 4.15 -4.27 4.88
C ALA A 36 5.23 -5.01 5.69
N SER A 37 6.43 -5.22 5.13
CA SER A 37 7.53 -5.91 5.82
C SER A 37 8.12 -5.09 6.98
N VAL A 38 8.10 -3.76 6.87
CA VAL A 38 8.60 -2.86 7.92
C VAL A 38 7.53 -2.57 8.96
N MET A 39 6.32 -2.24 8.52
CA MET A 39 5.29 -1.74 9.45
C MET A 39 4.49 -2.87 10.11
N LYS A 40 4.54 -4.09 9.55
CA LYS A 40 3.74 -5.23 10.03
C LYS A 40 2.27 -4.86 10.27
N MET A 41 1.70 -4.01 9.41
CA MET A 41 0.32 -3.56 9.53
C MET A 41 -0.33 -3.42 8.15
N ILE A 42 -1.65 -3.61 8.11
CA ILE A 42 -2.49 -3.43 6.93
C ILE A 42 -3.44 -2.25 7.19
N PRO A 43 -3.24 -1.09 6.53
CA PRO A 43 -4.14 0.05 6.69
C PRO A 43 -5.50 -0.22 6.02
N ASP A 44 -6.58 0.30 6.62
CA ASP A 44 -7.89 0.39 5.97
C ASP A 44 -7.90 1.59 5.02
N LEU A 45 -8.18 1.33 3.74
CA LEU A 45 -8.18 2.33 2.69
C LEU A 45 -9.60 2.86 2.37
N ASN A 46 -10.63 2.34 3.04
CA ASN A 46 -12.03 2.68 2.73
C ASN A 46 -12.51 3.97 3.40
N GLU A 47 -11.90 4.36 4.53
CA GLU A 47 -12.35 5.50 5.33
C GLU A 47 -11.26 6.58 5.43
N GLN A 48 -11.56 7.80 4.97
CA GLN A 48 -10.60 8.92 4.95
C GLN A 48 -10.66 9.80 6.20
N SER A 49 -11.74 9.72 6.98
CA SER A 49 -11.95 10.50 8.21
C SER A 49 -11.09 10.03 9.37
N LYS A 50 -10.43 8.87 9.25
CA LYS A 50 -9.63 8.28 10.31
C LYS A 50 -8.52 7.42 9.75
N VAL A 51 -7.45 7.29 10.52
CA VAL A 51 -6.37 6.35 10.24
C VAL A 51 -6.66 5.07 11.01
N SER A 52 -7.02 4.01 10.29
CA SER A 52 -7.36 2.72 10.90
C SER A 52 -6.75 1.56 10.13
N GLY A 53 -6.73 0.38 10.75
CA GLY A 53 -6.13 -0.80 10.14
C GLY A 53 -5.92 -1.93 11.14
N LEU A 54 -5.17 -2.93 10.70
CA LEU A 54 -4.87 -4.14 11.45
C LEU A 54 -3.36 -4.25 11.64
N THR A 55 -2.90 -4.41 12.88
CA THR A 55 -1.51 -4.77 13.18
C THR A 55 -1.37 -6.28 13.13
N LEU A 56 -0.31 -6.75 12.48
CA LEU A 56 0.12 -8.14 12.42
C LEU A 56 1.25 -8.33 13.45
N THR A 57 0.90 -8.76 14.66
CA THR A 57 1.92 -9.16 15.66
C THR A 57 2.60 -10.47 15.23
N ASP A 58 3.92 -10.56 15.43
CA ASP A 58 4.71 -11.69 14.97
C ASP A 58 4.30 -13.01 15.63
N ILE A 59 4.12 -13.98 14.75
CA ILE A 59 3.65 -15.34 14.96
C ILE A 59 4.80 -16.15 15.56
N MET A 60 5.10 -16.00 16.85
CA MET A 60 5.89 -17.03 17.55
C MET A 60 5.03 -18.26 17.89
N ASP A 61 3.70 -18.11 17.87
CA ASP A 61 2.76 -19.20 18.07
C ASP A 61 1.89 -19.36 16.81
N ARG A 62 2.16 -20.40 16.01
CA ARG A 62 1.53 -20.64 14.70
C ARG A 62 0.00 -20.80 14.77
N ASP A 63 -0.57 -20.86 15.97
CA ASP A 63 -2.00 -21.05 16.23
C ASP A 63 -2.75 -19.78 16.69
N LYS A 64 -2.09 -18.64 16.87
CA LYS A 64 -2.75 -17.38 17.27
C LYS A 64 -2.30 -16.19 16.42
N ASN A 65 -2.93 -16.02 15.26
CA ASN A 65 -2.94 -14.73 14.57
C ASN A 65 -3.81 -13.76 15.38
N MET A 66 -3.22 -13.06 16.36
CA MET A 66 -3.92 -11.97 17.03
C MET A 66 -3.87 -10.75 16.12
N VAL A 67 -5.03 -10.36 15.61
CA VAL A 67 -5.19 -9.19 14.77
C VAL A 67 -5.69 -8.05 15.66
N GLU A 68 -4.80 -7.12 16.02
CA GLU A 68 -5.21 -5.93 16.76
C GLU A 68 -5.66 -4.85 15.79
N LYS A 69 -6.89 -4.37 15.96
CA LYS A 69 -7.42 -3.25 15.19
C LYS A 69 -6.98 -1.94 15.85
N PHE A 70 -6.42 -1.02 15.08
CA PHE A 70 -6.18 0.35 15.51
C PHE A 70 -7.10 1.34 14.79
N GLU A 71 -7.42 2.43 15.47
CA GLU A 71 -8.24 3.51 14.93
C GLU A 71 -7.85 4.85 15.59
N TYR A 72 -7.45 5.81 14.77
CA TYR A 72 -7.05 7.16 15.17
C TYR A 72 -7.85 8.19 14.39
N ASP A 73 -8.55 9.06 15.11
CA ASP A 73 -9.34 10.15 14.55
C ASP A 73 -8.43 11.31 14.15
N THR A 74 -8.43 11.67 12.86
CA THR A 74 -7.58 12.74 12.31
C THR A 74 -8.01 14.13 12.75
N ALA A 75 -9.23 14.29 13.26
CA ALA A 75 -9.69 15.56 13.85
C ALA A 75 -9.23 15.74 15.30
N LYS A 76 -8.82 14.65 15.98
CA LYS A 76 -8.43 14.66 17.41
C LYS A 76 -6.93 14.60 17.64
N MET A 77 -6.15 14.18 16.65
CA MET A 77 -4.71 14.02 16.75
C MET A 77 -4.00 14.66 15.58
N THR A 78 -2.81 15.19 15.83
CA THR A 78 -1.94 15.63 14.75
C THR A 78 -1.38 14.43 13.98
N ASP A 79 -0.98 14.65 12.73
CA ASP A 79 -0.29 13.62 11.93
C ASP A 79 0.96 13.10 12.65
N PHE A 80 1.69 14.00 13.33
CA PHE A 80 2.86 13.65 14.11
C PHE A 80 2.53 12.72 15.29
N ASP A 81 1.51 13.05 16.08
CA ASP A 81 1.10 12.22 17.22
C ASP A 81 0.63 10.84 16.76
N THR A 82 -0.09 10.79 15.64
CA THR A 82 -0.58 9.55 15.04
C THR A 82 0.59 8.67 14.58
N CYS A 83 1.56 9.25 13.86
CA CYS A 83 2.76 8.55 13.42
C CYS A 83 3.59 8.04 14.60
N GLN A 84 3.76 8.86 15.65
CA GLN A 84 4.51 8.47 16.84
C GLN A 84 3.85 7.29 17.57
N ARG A 85 2.51 7.27 17.66
CA ARG A 85 1.76 6.16 18.27
C ARG A 85 1.88 4.88 17.47
N ILE A 86 1.71 4.95 16.14
CA ILE A 86 1.88 3.81 15.24
C ILE A 86 3.30 3.25 15.36
N TRP A 87 4.31 4.11 15.28
CA TRP A 87 5.71 3.69 15.40
C TRP A 87 6.04 3.03 16.74
N LYS A 88 5.47 3.55 17.84
CA LYS A 88 5.62 2.91 19.16
C LYS A 88 5.00 1.52 19.18
N ALA A 89 3.80 1.33 18.62
CA ALA A 89 3.13 0.03 18.58
C ALA A 89 3.93 -1.03 17.81
N ILE A 90 4.56 -0.63 16.70
CA ILE A 90 5.41 -1.52 15.88
C ILE A 90 6.67 -1.95 16.65
N ASN A 91 7.31 -1.02 17.37
CA ASN A 91 8.57 -1.30 18.10
C ASN A 91 8.39 -1.85 19.51
N SER A 92 7.17 -1.85 20.04
CA SER A 92 6.85 -2.45 21.34
C SER A 92 6.49 -3.93 21.26
N SER A 93 6.43 -4.49 20.05
CA SER A 93 6.12 -5.90 19.77
C SER A 93 7.36 -6.76 19.62
#